data_AF-A0A950ZAX0-F1
#
_entry.id   AF-A0A950ZAX0-F1
#
_cell.length_a   1.000
_cell.length_b   1.000
_cell.length_c   1.000
_cell.angle_alpha   90.00
_cell.angle_beta   90.00
_cell.angle_gamma   90.00
#
_symmetry.space_group_name_H-M   'P 1'
#
loop_
_entity.id
_entity.type
_entity.pdbx_description
1 polymer ?
#
loop_
_entity_poly.entity_id
_entity_poly.type
_entity_poly.pdbx_seq_one_letter_code
_entity_poly.pdbx_strand_id
1 'polypeptide(L)'
;TSSISNLAPKLSLALADAGLSCDFARLNQLMRRYVNPLYGLRERSRGYEVSAMKAAMEMLGMSAGPVRPPLRECSDADLADLRTLMQVYREML
;
A
#
# COMPACT_ATOMS: atom_id res chain seq x y z
N THR A 1 -12.43 2.34 6.05
CA THR A 1 -11.15 2.28 6.79
C THR A 1 -10.01 2.30 5.77
N SER A 2 -8.82 2.82 6.12
CA SER A 2 -7.67 2.86 5.20
C SER A 2 -6.47 2.18 5.85
N SER A 3 -5.88 1.19 5.19
CA SER A 3 -4.56 0.65 5.57
C SER A 3 -3.43 1.52 5.02
N ILE A 4 -3.65 2.16 3.87
CA ILE A 4 -2.70 3.06 3.19
C ILE A 4 -2.29 4.22 4.09
N SER A 5 -3.12 4.63 5.07
CA SER A 5 -2.78 5.71 5.99
C SER A 5 -1.57 5.42 6.89
N ASN A 6 -1.20 4.15 7.07
CA ASN A 6 0.05 3.78 7.77
C ASN A 6 1.31 4.06 6.95
N LEU A 7 1.18 4.20 5.62
CA LEU A 7 2.30 4.46 4.70
C LEU A 7 2.26 5.90 4.16
N ALA A 8 1.11 6.31 3.64
CA ALA A 8 0.88 7.56 2.94
C ALA A 8 -0.48 8.15 3.37
N PRO A 9 -0.54 8.85 4.52
CA PRO A 9 -1.79 9.45 5.02
C PRO A 9 -2.35 10.49 4.05
N LYS A 10 -1.49 11.28 3.38
CA LYS A 10 -1.90 12.26 2.35
C LYS A 10 -2.64 11.61 1.18
N LEU A 11 -2.19 10.43 0.73
CA LEU A 11 -2.87 9.66 -0.31
C LEU A 11 -4.26 9.19 0.15
N SER A 12 -4.38 8.75 1.41
CA SER A 12 -5.69 8.34 1.96
C SER A 12 -6.68 9.52 1.99
N LEU A 13 -6.20 10.72 2.35
CA LEU A 13 -7.03 11.93 2.31
C LEU A 13 -7.40 12.31 0.88
N ALA A 14 -6.46 12.24 -0.07
CA ALA A 14 -6.73 12.55 -1.48
C ALA A 14 -7.77 11.61 -2.11
N LEU A 15 -7.74 10.31 -1.75
CA LEU A 15 -8.75 9.34 -2.18
C LEU A 15 -10.13 9.68 -1.59
N ALA A 16 -10.18 10.03 -0.30
CA ALA A 16 -11.43 10.41 0.37
C ALA A 16 -12.02 11.71 -0.23
N ASP A 17 -11.19 12.73 -0.44
CA ASP A 17 -11.56 14.01 -1.04
C ASP A 17 -12.14 13.83 -2.46
N ALA A 18 -11.46 13.06 -3.32
CA ALA A 18 -11.94 12.76 -4.67
C ALA A 18 -13.27 11.99 -4.66
N GLY A 19 -13.46 11.06 -3.71
CA GLY A 19 -14.71 10.33 -3.55
C GLY A 19 -15.87 11.20 -3.05
N LEU A 20 -15.63 12.04 -2.04
CA LEU A 20 -16.64 12.93 -1.46
C LEU A 20 -17.07 14.05 -2.41
N SER A 21 -16.16 14.51 -3.29
CA SER A 21 -16.44 15.51 -4.33
C SER A 21 -17.00 14.91 -5.62
N CYS A 22 -17.21 13.59 -5.69
CA CYS A 22 -17.62 12.86 -6.91
C CYS A 22 -16.66 13.06 -8.11
N ASP A 23 -15.39 13.40 -7.87
CA ASP A 23 -14.36 13.49 -8.91
C ASP A 23 -13.83 12.08 -9.24
N PHE A 24 -14.63 11.36 -10.02
CA PHE A 24 -14.29 10.00 -10.44
C PHE A 24 -13.09 9.94 -11.39
N ALA A 25 -12.76 11.03 -12.08
CA ALA A 25 -11.58 11.08 -12.94
C ALA A 25 -10.30 11.03 -12.10
N ARG A 26 -10.21 11.91 -11.09
CA ARG A 26 -9.09 11.92 -10.14
C ARG A 26 -9.05 10.64 -9.31
N LEU A 27 -10.20 10.16 -8.83
CA LEU A 27 -10.28 8.91 -8.07
C LEU A 27 -9.72 7.73 -8.88
N ASN A 28 -10.13 7.59 -10.15
CA ASN A 28 -9.64 6.52 -11.01
C ASN A 28 -8.13 6.59 -11.26
N GLN A 29 -7.56 7.79 -11.39
CA GLN A 29 -6.11 7.96 -11.53
C GLN A 29 -5.37 7.50 -10.27
N LEU A 30 -5.82 7.92 -9.09
CA LEU A 30 -5.23 7.51 -7.81
C LEU A 30 -5.37 5.99 -7.60
N MET A 31 -6.52 5.42 -7.93
CA MET A 31 -6.76 3.98 -7.84
C MET A 31 -5.80 3.20 -8.74
N ARG A 32 -5.68 3.57 -10.02
CA ARG A 32 -4.78 2.87 -10.96
C ARG A 32 -3.32 2.99 -10.58
N ARG A 33 -2.89 4.14 -10.07
CA ARG A 33 -1.49 4.43 -9.79
C ARG A 33 -1.00 3.83 -8.47
N TYR A 34 -1.83 3.86 -7.42
CA TYR A 34 -1.40 3.47 -6.07
C TYR A 34 -2.17 2.27 -5.53
N VAL A 35 -3.50 2.27 -5.65
CA VAL A 35 -4.34 1.29 -4.94
C VAL A 35 -4.35 -0.07 -5.64
N ASN A 36 -4.63 -0.11 -6.94
CA ASN A 36 -4.74 -1.35 -7.70
C ASN A 36 -3.44 -2.17 -7.68
N PRO A 37 -2.24 -1.58 -7.86
CA PRO A 37 -0.99 -2.34 -7.76
C PRO A 37 -0.77 -2.93 -6.37
N LEU A 38 -1.08 -2.16 -5.31
CA LEU A 38 -0.96 -2.65 -3.93
C LEU A 38 -1.92 -3.80 -3.64
N TYR A 39 -3.16 -3.71 -4.12
CA TYR A 39 -4.15 -4.77 -3.98
C TYR A 39 -3.77 -6.02 -4.78
N GLY A 40 -3.27 -5.84 -6.00
CA GLY A 40 -2.77 -6.96 -6.81
C GLY A 40 -1.63 -7.73 -6.13
N LEU A 41 -0.78 -7.05 -5.35
CA LEU A 41 0.24 -7.72 -4.54
C LEU A 41 -0.34 -8.44 -3.32
N ARG A 42 -1.29 -7.79 -2.63
CA ARG A 42 -1.96 -8.38 -1.46
C ARG A 42 -2.79 -9.62 -1.78
N GLU A 43 -3.37 -9.69 -2.98
CA GLU A 43 -4.19 -10.82 -3.40
C GLU A 43 -3.37 -12.09 -3.73
N ARG A 44 -2.04 -11.99 -3.83
CA ARG A 44 -1.16 -13.13 -4.16
C ARG A 44 -1.12 -14.20 -3.07
N SER A 45 -1.33 -13.83 -1.81
CA SER A 45 -1.28 -14.78 -0.69
C SER A 45 -2.09 -14.29 0.50
N ARG A 46 -2.72 -15.22 1.23
CA ARG A 46 -3.47 -14.91 2.45
C ARG A 46 -2.55 -14.32 3.51
N GLY A 47 -2.94 -13.19 4.08
CA GLY A 47 -2.17 -12.49 5.12
C GLY A 47 -1.29 -11.35 4.60
N TYR A 48 -1.14 -11.21 3.28
CA TYR A 48 -0.36 -10.12 2.69
C TYR A 48 -1.00 -8.74 2.89
N GLU A 49 -2.27 -8.68 3.28
CA GLU A 49 -2.93 -7.44 3.70
C GLU A 49 -2.16 -6.76 4.84
N VAL A 50 -1.51 -7.55 5.71
CA VAL A 50 -0.68 -7.08 6.83
C VAL A 50 0.81 -7.22 6.51
N SER A 51 1.25 -8.37 5.99
CA SER A 51 2.69 -8.62 5.73
C SER A 51 3.27 -7.64 4.72
N ALA A 52 2.59 -7.40 3.60
CA ALA A 52 3.06 -6.44 2.60
C ALA A 52 3.06 -5.01 3.15
N MET A 53 2.13 -4.67 4.04
CA MET A 53 2.09 -3.34 4.67
C MET A 53 3.27 -3.11 5.61
N LYS A 54 3.60 -4.08 6.45
CA LYS A 54 4.75 -3.98 7.35
C LYS A 54 6.06 -3.95 6.57
N ALA A 55 6.20 -4.79 5.55
CA ALA A 55 7.36 -4.76 4.66
C ALA A 55 7.50 -3.40 3.93
N ALA A 56 6.39 -2.84 3.44
CA ALA A 56 6.38 -1.52 2.82
C ALA A 56 6.79 -0.41 3.80
N MET A 57 6.30 -0.45 5.04
CA MET A 57 6.67 0.49 6.08
C MET A 57 8.20 0.45 6.33
N GLU A 58 8.77 -0.74 6.51
CA GLU A 58 10.22 -0.91 6.70
C GLU A 58 11.03 -0.37 5.50
N MET A 59 10.59 -0.63 4.26
CA MET A 59 11.23 -0.10 3.03
C MET A 59 11.20 1.43 2.94
N LEU A 60 10.22 2.07 3.57
CA LEU A 60 10.08 3.52 3.66
C LEU A 60 10.75 4.11 4.91
N GLY A 61 11.40 3.29 5.73
CA GLY A 61 12.08 3.73 6.96
C GLY A 61 11.15 3.91 8.17
N MET A 62 9.94 3.35 8.11
CA MET A 62 8.98 3.35 9.21
C MET A 62 9.06 2.02 9.95
N SER A 63 9.47 2.03 11.22
CA SER A 63 9.59 0.81 12.02
C SER A 63 8.21 0.16 12.24
N ALA A 64 8.04 -1.05 11.71
CA ALA A 64 6.81 -1.84 11.80
C ALA A 64 7.03 -3.22 12.42
N GLY A 65 8.25 -3.74 12.39
CA GLY A 65 8.64 -5.05 12.92
C GLY A 65 7.97 -6.23 12.19
N PRO A 66 8.37 -7.47 12.53
CA PRO A 66 7.93 -8.67 11.84
C PRO A 66 6.43 -8.94 12.02
N VAL A 67 5.85 -9.76 11.14
CA VAL A 67 4.50 -10.28 11.37
C VAL A 67 4.50 -11.37 12.46
N ARG A 68 3.38 -11.51 13.16
CA ARG A 68 3.20 -12.60 14.14
C ARG A 68 2.53 -13.81 13.49
N PRO A 69 2.89 -15.05 13.87
CA PRO A 69 2.14 -16.24 13.47
C PRO A 69 0.63 -16.10 13.75
N PRO A 70 -0.25 -16.58 12.86
CA PRO A 70 0.01 -17.47 11.72
C PRO A 70 0.38 -16.76 10.40
N LEU A 71 0.58 -15.44 10.40
CA LEU A 71 0.98 -14.70 9.21
C LEU A 71 2.41 -15.05 8.80
N ARG A 72 2.67 -15.01 7.50
CA ARG A 72 4.00 -15.26 6.92
C ARG A 72 4.52 -14.00 6.25
N GLU A 73 5.83 -13.83 6.25
CA GLU A 73 6.49 -12.75 5.52
C GLU A 73 6.27 -12.88 4.01
N CYS A 74 6.45 -11.77 3.28
CA CYS A 74 6.37 -11.76 1.82
C CYS A 74 7.54 -12.54 1.19
N SER A 75 7.31 -13.17 0.04
CA SER A 75 8.39 -13.81 -0.72
C SER A 75 9.38 -12.79 -1.27
N ASP A 76 10.61 -13.20 -1.58
CA ASP A 76 11.62 -12.29 -2.15
C ASP A 76 11.17 -11.64 -3.47
N ALA A 77 10.40 -12.38 -4.29
CA ALA A 77 9.82 -11.86 -5.52
C ALA A 77 8.77 -10.77 -5.23
N ASP A 78 7.88 -11.00 -4.26
CA ASP A 78 6.88 -10.01 -3.87
C ASP A 78 7.54 -8.79 -3.20
N LEU A 79 8.62 -8.98 -2.45
CA LEU A 79 9.39 -7.88 -1.87
C LEU A 79 10.06 -7.03 -2.96
N ALA A 80 10.54 -7.62 -4.06
CA ALA A 80 11.09 -6.87 -5.18
C ALA A 80 10.02 -6.03 -5.90
N ASP A 81 8.85 -6.61 -6.16
CA ASP A 81 7.71 -5.88 -6.72
C ASP A 81 7.23 -4.76 -5.79
N LEU A 82 7.16 -5.05 -4.48
CA LEU A 82 6.79 -4.07 -3.46
C LEU A 82 7.80 -2.92 -3.39
N ARG A 83 9.10 -3.19 -3.46
CA ARG A 83 10.14 -2.14 -3.51
C ARG A 83 9.94 -1.21 -4.70
N THR A 84 9.60 -1.77 -5.86
CA THR A 84 9.30 -0.99 -7.08
C THR A 84 8.08 -0.10 -6.86
N LEU A 85 7.00 -0.65 -6.29
CA LEU A 85 5.81 0.11 -5.94
C LEU A 85 6.11 1.22 -4.91
N MET A 86 6.96 0.96 -3.92
CA MET A 86 7.32 1.94 -2.90
C MET A 86 8.04 3.17 -3.47
N GLN A 87 8.74 3.06 -4.61
CA GLN A 87 9.29 4.24 -5.28
C GLN A 87 8.20 5.19 -5.77
N VAL A 88 7.07 4.66 -6.26
CA VAL A 88 5.91 5.48 -6.67
C VAL A 88 5.28 6.15 -5.45
N TYR A 89 5.21 5.43 -4.32
CA TYR A 89 4.64 5.97 -3.07
C TYR A 89 5.45 7.12 -2.49
N ARG A 90 6.76 7.23 -2.77
CA ARG A 90 7.59 8.36 -2.29
C ARG A 90 7.09 9.73 -2.72
N GLU A 91 6.33 9.81 -3.81
CA GLU A 91 5.70 11.06 -4.26
C GLU A 91 4.58 11.55 -3.31
N MET A 92 4.09 10.69 -2.42
CA MET A 92 2.93 10.92 -1.55
C MET A 92 3.26 10.88 -0.06
N LEU A 93 4.55 10.80 0.30
CA LEU A 93 5.05 10.90 1.68
C LEU A 93 5.15 12.37 2.11
#